data_AF-A0AAV5SSY3-F1
#
_entry.id   AF-A0AAV5SSY3-F1
#
_cell.length_a   1.000
_cell.length_b   1.000
_cell.length_c   1.000
_cell.angle_alpha   90.00
_cell.angle_beta   90.00
_cell.angle_gamma   90.00
#
_symmetry.space_group_name_H-M   'P 1'
#
loop_
_entity.id
_entity.type
_entity.pdbx_description
1 polymer ?
#
loop_
_entity_poly.entity_id
_entity_poly.type
_entity_poly.pdbx_seq_one_letter_code
_entity_poly.pdbx_strand_id
1 'polypeptide(L)'
;MSELPYLWFYPKTWESGNATDSEFAVADNMGRLWTDFAKNGELPFPRAEEEMNYIEIDDLLTVNSNWRAKADDLYNKQFPEYLGEFPPFNIPTDSWDKLNDLGSKVITKWNSMKCPTSTTAGTESTTTIFV
;
A
#
# COMPACT_ATOMS: atom_id res chain seq x y z
N MET A 1 -13.72 -8.00 6.10
CA MET A 1 -14.15 -6.67 5.63
C MET A 1 -13.29 -6.26 4.45
N SER A 2 -13.80 -5.40 3.57
CA SER A 2 -13.04 -4.85 2.44
C SER A 2 -12.37 -3.55 2.87
N GLU A 3 -11.10 -3.39 2.56
CA GLU A 3 -10.28 -2.20 2.87
C GLU A 3 -10.59 -1.01 1.95
N LEU A 4 -11.08 -1.27 0.74
CA LEU A 4 -11.29 -0.23 -0.28
C LEU A 4 -12.21 0.93 0.16
N PRO A 5 -13.34 0.70 0.83
CA PRO A 5 -14.21 1.79 1.28
C PRO A 5 -13.48 2.77 2.19
N TYR A 6 -12.60 2.29 3.07
CA TYR A 6 -11.92 3.11 4.08
C TYR A 6 -10.89 4.07 3.46
N LEU A 7 -10.42 3.77 2.25
CA LEU A 7 -9.47 4.62 1.53
C LEU A 7 -10.16 5.59 0.55
N TRP A 8 -11.27 5.18 -0.06
CA TRP A 8 -11.83 5.87 -1.23
C TRP A 8 -13.17 6.55 -1.01
N PHE A 9 -13.93 6.16 0.01
CA PHE A 9 -15.24 6.77 0.24
C PHE A 9 -15.09 8.09 0.98
N TYR A 10 -15.86 9.09 0.55
CA TYR A 10 -16.00 10.32 1.31
C TYR A 10 -16.74 10.07 2.62
N PRO A 11 -16.48 10.83 3.70
CA PRO A 11 -17.18 10.69 4.98
C PRO A 11 -18.71 10.69 4.84
N LYS A 12 -19.25 11.54 3.95
CA LYS A 12 -20.70 11.60 3.67
C LYS A 12 -21.29 10.27 3.18
N THR A 13 -20.50 9.46 2.45
CA THR A 13 -20.94 8.13 2.00
C THR A 13 -21.07 7.18 3.20
N TRP A 14 -20.13 7.25 4.16
CA TRP A 14 -20.18 6.49 5.41
C TRP A 14 -21.33 6.92 6.31
N GLU A 15 -21.57 8.22 6.47
CA GLU A 15 -22.70 8.76 7.23
C GLU A 15 -24.04 8.23 6.69
N SER A 16 -24.18 8.15 5.36
CA SER A 16 -25.40 7.62 4.72
C SER A 16 -25.61 6.12 4.94
N GLY A 17 -24.56 5.40 5.33
CA GLY A 17 -24.57 3.96 5.60
C GLY A 17 -24.71 3.59 7.09
N ASN A 18 -24.94 4.56 7.97
CA ASN A 18 -24.91 4.37 9.44
C ASN A 18 -23.57 3.82 9.97
N ALA A 19 -22.46 4.32 9.43
CA ALA A 19 -21.13 3.98 9.93
C ALA A 19 -20.97 4.37 11.41
N THR A 20 -20.26 3.54 12.14
CA THR A 20 -19.91 3.73 13.55
C THR A 20 -18.67 4.63 13.70
N ASP A 21 -18.47 5.20 14.88
CA ASP A 21 -17.26 5.98 15.21
C ASP A 21 -15.97 5.17 15.01
N SER A 22 -16.03 3.87 15.28
CA SER A 22 -14.96 2.90 15.03
C SER A 22 -14.60 2.84 13.54
N GLU A 23 -15.60 2.70 12.65
CA GLU A 23 -15.37 2.67 11.20
C GLU A 23 -14.78 3.99 10.67
N PHE A 24 -15.18 5.14 11.23
CA PHE A 24 -14.56 6.42 10.92
C PHE A 24 -13.10 6.49 11.40
N ALA A 25 -12.79 5.99 12.59
CA ALA A 25 -11.42 5.94 13.11
C ALA A 25 -10.51 5.07 12.22
N VAL A 26 -11.01 3.92 11.75
CA VAL A 26 -10.31 3.06 10.79
C VAL A 26 -10.05 3.80 9.47
N ALA A 27 -11.05 4.49 8.92
CA ALA A 27 -10.90 5.29 7.69
C ALA A 27 -9.83 6.38 7.85
N ASP A 28 -9.87 7.12 8.96
CA ASP A 28 -8.91 8.17 9.28
C ASP A 28 -7.49 7.62 9.42
N ASN A 29 -7.32 6.51 10.14
CA ASN A 29 -6.04 5.84 10.30
C ASN A 29 -5.49 5.39 8.95
N MET A 30 -6.31 4.77 8.11
CA MET A 30 -5.86 4.31 6.79
C MET A 30 -5.53 5.48 5.86
N GLY A 31 -6.35 6.53 5.85
CA GLY A 31 -6.10 7.74 5.06
C GLY A 31 -4.80 8.45 5.47
N ARG A 32 -4.52 8.56 6.78
CA ARG A 32 -3.26 9.12 7.28
C ARG A 32 -2.06 8.29 6.85
N LEU A 33 -2.09 6.97 7.04
CA LEU A 33 -1.00 6.08 6.61
C LEU A 33 -0.71 6.22 5.12
N TRP A 34 -1.74 6.19 4.27
CA TRP A 34 -1.55 6.33 2.82
C TRP A 34 -1.01 7.70 2.42
N THR A 35 -1.55 8.77 3.00
CA THR A 35 -1.13 10.14 2.66
C THR A 35 0.27 10.46 3.16
N ASP A 36 0.64 10.00 4.35
CA ASP A 36 1.98 10.18 4.90
C ASP A 36 3.03 9.39 4.10
N PHE A 37 2.70 8.15 3.72
CA PHE A 37 3.56 7.37 2.82
C PHE A 37 3.72 8.05 1.46
N ALA A 38 2.62 8.53 0.86
CA ALA A 38 2.67 9.21 -0.44
C ALA A 38 3.51 10.50 -0.41
N LYS A 39 3.50 11.22 0.72
CA LYS A 39 4.28 12.46 0.90
C LYS A 39 5.75 12.20 1.17
N ASN A 40 6.06 11.22 2.02
CA ASN A 40 7.40 11.05 2.57
C ASN A 40 8.16 9.87 1.97
N GLY A 41 7.49 8.94 1.30
CA GLY A 41 8.06 7.69 0.79
C GLY A 41 8.35 6.65 1.87
N GLU A 42 8.11 6.97 3.13
CA GLU A 42 8.30 6.10 4.28
C GLU A 42 7.31 6.44 5.40
N LEU A 43 7.12 5.48 6.30
CA LEU A 43 6.29 5.62 7.49
C LEU A 43 7.14 5.42 8.75
N PRO A 44 6.75 5.99 9.91
CA PRO A 44 7.49 5.86 11.16
C PRO A 44 7.28 4.47 11.83
N PHE A 45 7.15 3.42 11.04
CA PHE A 45 6.95 2.05 11.50
C PHE A 45 8.03 1.13 10.96
N PRO A 46 8.40 0.06 11.68
CA PRO A 46 9.32 -0.95 11.18
C PRO A 46 8.84 -1.52 9.84
N ARG A 47 9.78 -1.71 8.91
CA ARG A 47 9.52 -2.45 7.66
C ARG A 47 9.31 -3.92 7.96
N ALA A 48 8.64 -4.63 7.05
CA ALA A 48 8.36 -6.06 7.21
C ALA A 48 9.65 -6.86 7.48
N GLU A 49 10.64 -6.75 6.59
CA GLU A 49 11.95 -7.43 6.67
C GLU A 49 11.84 -8.92 7.04
N GLU A 50 12.85 -9.49 7.69
CA GLU A 50 12.86 -10.91 8.09
C GLU A 50 11.81 -11.24 9.15
N GLU A 51 11.47 -10.26 9.99
CA GLU A 51 10.51 -10.41 11.10
C GLU A 51 9.04 -10.32 10.65
N MET A 52 8.80 -10.05 9.36
CA MET A 52 7.45 -9.87 8.78
C MET A 52 6.59 -8.90 9.60
N ASN A 53 7.16 -7.76 9.99
CA ASN A 53 6.45 -6.71 10.71
C ASN A 53 5.24 -6.21 9.91
N TYR A 54 4.13 -5.96 10.60
CA TYR A 54 2.91 -5.44 10.00
C TYR A 54 2.18 -4.48 10.95
N ILE A 55 1.33 -3.65 10.37
CA ILE A 55 0.45 -2.74 11.11
C ILE A 55 -0.96 -3.30 11.02
N GLU A 56 -1.58 -3.50 12.16
CA GLU A 56 -3.01 -3.75 12.28
C GLU A 56 -3.72 -2.40 12.33
N ILE A 57 -4.66 -2.21 11.40
CA ILE A 57 -5.40 -0.96 11.21
C ILE A 57 -6.83 -1.18 11.68
N ASP A 58 -7.05 -0.91 12.96
CA ASP A 58 -8.37 -0.84 13.58
C ASP A 58 -8.61 0.60 14.08
N ASP A 59 -9.49 0.76 15.08
CA ASP A 59 -9.69 2.02 15.82
C ASP A 59 -8.37 2.59 16.34
N LEU A 60 -7.44 1.69 16.68
CA LEU A 60 -6.07 1.99 17.07
C LEU A 60 -5.10 1.29 16.12
N LEU A 61 -4.00 1.98 15.81
CA LEU A 61 -2.89 1.40 15.07
C LEU A 61 -2.03 0.56 16.01
N THR A 62 -1.82 -0.71 15.65
CA THR A 62 -1.00 -1.62 16.43
C THR A 62 0.10 -2.21 15.56
N VAL A 63 1.35 -2.16 16.02
CA VAL A 63 2.49 -2.75 15.32
C VAL A 63 2.72 -4.16 15.86
N ASN A 64 2.77 -5.12 14.95
CA ASN A 64 2.95 -6.54 15.25
C ASN A 64 4.07 -7.13 14.37
N SER A 65 4.49 -8.36 14.68
CA SER A 65 5.47 -9.12 13.90
C SER A 65 4.96 -10.53 13.59
N ASN A 66 5.70 -11.29 12.79
CA ASN A 66 5.36 -12.67 12.43
C ASN A 66 4.05 -12.79 11.65
N TRP A 67 3.79 -11.86 10.72
CA TRP A 67 2.57 -11.87 9.93
C TRP A 67 2.35 -13.22 9.26
N ARG A 68 1.19 -13.85 9.54
CA ARG A 68 0.78 -15.14 8.97
C ARG A 68 1.78 -16.28 9.15
N ALA A 69 2.59 -16.29 10.22
CA ALA A 69 3.63 -17.30 10.46
C ALA A 69 3.18 -18.76 10.27
N LYS A 70 1.98 -19.13 10.74
CA LYS A 70 1.44 -20.50 10.53
C LYS A 70 1.16 -20.84 9.07
N ALA A 71 0.65 -19.87 8.31
CA ALA A 71 0.37 -20.06 6.89
C ALA A 71 1.66 -20.07 6.08
N ASP A 72 2.64 -19.23 6.44
CA ASP A 72 3.99 -19.27 5.87
C ASP A 72 4.64 -20.64 6.11
N ASP A 73 4.60 -21.13 7.34
CA ASP A 73 5.13 -22.46 7.69
C ASP A 73 4.46 -23.58 6.89
N LEU A 74 3.13 -23.58 6.81
CA LEU A 74 2.43 -24.62 6.07
C LEU A 74 2.63 -24.52 4.56
N TYR A 75 2.33 -23.36 3.97
CA TYR A 75 2.23 -23.23 2.51
C TYR A 75 3.57 -22.93 1.83
N ASN A 76 4.50 -22.25 2.50
CA ASN A 76 5.77 -21.86 1.91
C ASN A 76 6.95 -22.72 2.37
N LYS A 77 6.80 -23.52 3.45
CA LYS A 77 7.87 -24.43 3.94
C LYS A 77 7.47 -25.90 3.85
N GLN A 78 6.44 -26.31 4.59
CA GLN A 78 6.05 -27.72 4.66
C GLN A 78 5.52 -28.23 3.32
N PHE A 79 4.58 -27.52 2.68
CA PHE A 79 4.00 -27.96 1.41
C PHE A 79 5.06 -28.20 0.32
N PRO A 80 6.00 -27.25 0.08
CA PRO A 80 7.11 -27.48 -0.86
C PRO A 80 8.03 -28.64 -0.46
N GLU A 81 8.27 -28.86 0.83
CA GLU A 81 9.06 -30.00 1.31
C GLU A 81 8.39 -31.35 1.01
N TYR A 82 7.07 -31.45 1.22
CA TYR A 82 6.32 -32.68 1.02
C TYR A 82 5.93 -32.97 -0.44
N LEU A 83 5.63 -31.93 -1.23
CA LEU A 83 5.06 -32.07 -2.58
C LEU A 83 6.01 -31.60 -3.70
N GLY A 84 7.15 -31.00 -3.35
CA GLY A 84 7.95 -30.19 -4.28
C GLY A 84 7.26 -28.85 -4.57
N GLU A 85 7.94 -27.96 -5.31
CA GLU A 85 7.29 -26.76 -5.83
C GLU A 85 6.14 -27.16 -6.76
N PHE A 86 4.90 -26.77 -6.44
CA PHE A 86 3.73 -27.12 -7.25
C PHE A 86 2.83 -25.89 -7.55
N PRO A 87 2.65 -25.52 -8.83
CA PRO A 87 3.38 -26.04 -9.99
C PRO A 87 4.87 -25.70 -9.88
N PRO A 88 5.79 -26.51 -10.45
CA PRO A 88 7.20 -26.17 -10.47
C PRO A 88 7.35 -24.79 -11.10
N PHE A 89 8.00 -23.86 -10.37
CA PHE A 89 8.18 -22.49 -10.83
C PHE A 89 9.28 -22.45 -11.87
N ASN A 90 9.00 -23.00 -13.05
CA ASN A 90 9.90 -22.97 -14.18
C ASN A 90 9.55 -21.74 -15.03
N ILE A 91 10.19 -20.60 -14.77
CA ILE A 91 10.15 -19.49 -15.71
C ILE A 91 10.99 -19.93 -16.93
N PRO A 92 10.40 -20.08 -18.13
CA PRO A 92 11.18 -20.36 -19.33
C PRO A 92 12.24 -19.27 -19.51
N THR A 93 13.47 -19.62 -19.90
CA THR A 93 14.58 -18.66 -20.05
C THR A 93 14.18 -17.44 -20.88
N ASP A 94 13.45 -17.65 -21.98
CA ASP A 94 12.91 -16.57 -22.83
C ASP A 94 11.99 -15.59 -22.09
N SER A 95 11.18 -16.08 -21.15
CA SER A 95 10.32 -15.23 -20.31
C SER A 95 11.15 -14.45 -19.30
N TRP A 96 12.20 -15.06 -18.74
CA TRP A 96 13.12 -14.39 -17.82
C TRP A 96 13.94 -13.30 -18.52
N ASP A 97 14.45 -13.58 -19.72
CA ASP A 97 15.18 -12.62 -20.54
C ASP A 97 14.31 -11.42 -20.91
N LYS A 98 13.06 -11.66 -21.32
CA LYS A 98 12.09 -10.60 -21.58
C LYS A 98 11.78 -9.78 -20.34
N LEU A 99 11.63 -10.43 -19.17
CA LEU A 99 11.35 -9.74 -17.92
C LEU A 99 12.51 -8.81 -17.52
N ASN A 100 13.76 -9.29 -17.67
CA ASN A 100 14.96 -8.52 -17.38
C ASN A 100 15.18 -7.36 -18.36
N ASP A 101 14.94 -7.56 -19.66
CA ASP A 101 14.98 -6.50 -20.66
C ASP A 101 13.91 -5.43 -20.38
N LEU A 102 12.69 -5.84 -20.04
CA LEU A 102 11.61 -4.92 -19.69
C LEU A 102 11.94 -4.13 -18.41
N GLY A 103 12.45 -4.80 -17.38
CA GLY A 103 12.86 -4.17 -16.12
C GLY A 103 13.91 -3.08 -16.35
N SER A 104 14.93 -3.38 -17.16
CA SER A 104 15.99 -2.42 -17.53
C SER A 104 15.43 -1.18 -18.24
N LYS A 105 14.47 -1.37 -19.15
CA LYS A 105 13.78 -0.28 -19.85
C LYS A 105 12.92 0.56 -18.91
N VAL A 106 12.18 -0.06 -18.00
CA VAL A 106 11.35 0.64 -17.02
C VAL A 106 12.20 1.49 -16.09
N ILE A 107 13.29 0.94 -15.55
CA ILE A 107 14.24 1.69 -14.68
C ILE A 107 14.84 2.88 -15.44
N THR A 108 15.29 2.66 -16.68
CA THR A 108 15.83 3.73 -17.52
C THR A 108 14.80 4.85 -17.74
N LYS A 109 13.55 4.47 -18.03
CA LYS A 109 12.46 5.43 -18.21
C LYS A 109 12.15 6.18 -16.91
N TRP A 110 12.02 5.47 -15.80
CA TRP A 110 11.78 6.06 -14.48
C TRP A 110 12.85 7.09 -14.12
N ASN A 111 14.13 6.74 -14.27
CA ASN A 111 15.26 7.62 -13.93
C ASN A 111 15.42 8.83 -14.88
N SER A 112 14.81 8.78 -16.06
CA SER A 112 14.80 9.91 -17.03
C SER A 112 13.57 10.80 -16.90
N MET A 113 12.55 10.39 -16.14
CA MET A 113 11.41 11.25 -15.84
C MET A 113 11.85 12.35 -14.87
N LYS A 114 11.72 13.60 -15.30
CA LYS A 114 11.75 14.74 -14.38
C LYS A 114 10.36 14.89 -13.77
N CYS A 115 10.28 15.06 -12.45
CA CYS A 115 9.02 15.44 -11.81
C CYS A 115 8.46 16.67 -12.53
N PRO A 116 7.16 16.72 -12.85
CA PRO A 116 6.56 17.94 -13.37
C PRO A 116 6.80 19.04 -12.34
N THR A 117 7.58 20.04 -12.74
CA THR A 117 7.70 21.28 -11.96
C THR A 117 6.31 21.87 -11.88
N SER A 118 5.80 21.98 -10.64
CA SER A 118 4.60 22.75 -10.37
C SER A 118 4.80 24.14 -10.96
N THR A 119 4.12 24.42 -12.06
CA THR A 119 3.93 25.80 -12.49
C THR A 119 3.13 26.44 -11.38
N THR A 120 3.75 27.33 -10.63
CA THR A 120 3.10 28.17 -9.63
C THR A 120 1.99 28.94 -10.36
N ALA A 121 0.78 28.41 -10.36
CA ALA A 121 -0.40 29.19 -10.70
C ALA A 121 -0.49 30.25 -9.61
N GLY A 122 -0.38 31.51 -10.03
CA GLY A 122 -0.34 32.67 -9.17
C GLY A 122 -1.46 32.65 -8.14
N THR A 123 -1.09 33.09 -6.95
CA THR A 123 -2.00 33.53 -5.90
C THR A 123 -2.97 34.57 -6.46
N GLU A 124 -4.20 34.18 -6.79
CA GLU A 124 -5.34 35.09 -6.74
C GLU A 124 -6.22 34.67 -5.57
N SER A 125 -5.91 35.28 -4.42
CA SER A 125 -6.79 35.30 -3.26
C SER A 125 -7.78 36.44 -3.45
N THR A 126 -8.94 36.16 -4.06
CA THR A 126 -10.10 37.04 -3.97
C THR A 126 -10.99 36.57 -2.83
N THR A 127 -10.79 37.17 -1.66
CA THR A 127 -11.76 37.14 -0.57
C THR A 127 -12.98 37.93 -1.00
N THR A 128 -14.11 37.26 -1.21
CA THR A 128 -15.43 37.90 -1.16
C THR A 128 -16.23 37.20 -0.08
N ILE A 129 -16.33 37.87 1.07
CA ILE A 129 -17.30 37.59 2.13
C ILE A 129 -18.61 38.23 1.69
N PHE A 130 -19.70 37.46 1.64
CA PHE A 130 -21.04 38.03 1.66
C PHE A 130 -21.61 37.90 3.07
N VAL A 131 -22.04 39.05 3.58
CA VAL A 131 -22.75 39.27 4.85
C VAL A 131 -24.18 38.73 4.74
#